data_AF-S8BV25-F1
#
_entry.id   AF-S8BV25-F1
#
_cell.length_a   1.000
_cell.length_b   1.000
_cell.length_c   1.000
_cell.angle_alpha   90.00
_cell.angle_beta   90.00
_cell.angle_gamma   90.00
#
_symmetry.space_group_name_H-M   'P 1'
#
loop_
_entity.id
_entity.type
_entity.pdbx_description
1 polymer ?
#
loop_
_entity_poly.entity_id
_entity_poly.type
_entity_poly.pdbx_seq_one_letter_code
_entity_poly.pdbx_strand_id
1 'polypeptide(L)'
;SGLPPTQLSWCGLDSILLYWDDILLMVGPYGDPVRYLYDEPIILIPECDGVRILSDKIMELLHRVPDSTVSIFQIGSTSPAALLYDALDHFDRRSAKADENLRLIRSSLPEAVEACIDAAGYEFDPLLQRTLLRAASYGQTFASHVQRDSIQEMCKMLRVLNAVRNIDIGIPLSIQQYKLLTPSVLINRLVNAHKHLLAFRVSEYLGFNRETVLMHWSFTKISASSAIPDSALLEILLEKLRTCKGISYAAVAAHADKIGRRKLAALLVQHELRSSKQ
;
A
#
# COMPACT_ATOMS: atom_id res chain seq x y z
N SER A 1 13.63 -21.42 -37.52
CA SER A 1 14.23 -20.15 -37.07
C SER A 1 13.21 -19.43 -36.21
N GLY A 2 13.40 -19.42 -34.89
CA GLY A 2 12.45 -18.77 -33.98
C GLY A 2 12.62 -17.25 -34.03
N LEU A 3 11.51 -16.52 -34.17
CA LEU A 3 11.52 -15.06 -33.99
C LEU A 3 11.97 -14.75 -32.55
N PRO A 4 12.82 -13.74 -32.33
CA PRO A 4 13.19 -13.33 -30.98
C PRO A 4 11.97 -12.77 -30.24
N PRO A 5 11.94 -12.83 -28.90
CA PRO A 5 10.87 -12.22 -28.11
C PRO A 5 10.83 -10.71 -28.33
N THR A 6 9.63 -10.14 -28.34
CA THR A 6 9.40 -8.69 -28.46
C THR A 6 9.81 -7.95 -27.20
N GLN A 7 9.61 -8.57 -26.02
CA GLN A 7 10.12 -8.07 -24.75
C GLN A 7 10.72 -9.21 -23.92
N LEU A 8 11.79 -8.86 -23.18
CA LEU A 8 12.44 -9.71 -22.21
C LEU A 8 12.54 -8.94 -20.89
N SER A 9 12.15 -9.55 -19.78
CA SER A 9 12.21 -8.92 -18.46
C SER A 9 12.52 -9.93 -17.36
N TRP A 10 13.36 -9.54 -16.40
CA TRP A 10 13.56 -10.32 -15.19
C TRP A 10 12.31 -10.28 -14.31
N CYS A 11 11.90 -11.43 -13.79
CA CYS A 11 10.83 -11.55 -12.81
C CYS A 11 11.42 -12.13 -11.52
N GLY A 12 11.66 -11.26 -10.54
CA GLY A 12 12.43 -11.63 -9.36
C GLY A 12 13.92 -11.85 -9.68
N LEU A 13 14.58 -12.72 -8.91
CA LEU A 13 16.03 -12.90 -8.97
C LEU A 13 16.49 -13.97 -9.95
N ASP A 14 15.61 -14.92 -10.30
CA ASP A 14 16.01 -16.19 -10.89
C ASP A 14 15.12 -16.62 -12.06
N SER A 15 14.11 -15.83 -12.44
CA SER A 15 13.26 -16.14 -13.59
C SER A 15 13.22 -15.02 -14.63
N ILE A 16 13.04 -15.40 -15.89
CA ILE A 16 12.96 -14.48 -17.04
C ILE A 16 11.60 -14.66 -17.71
N LEU A 17 10.97 -13.53 -18.04
CA LEU A 17 9.82 -13.45 -18.91
C LEU A 17 10.24 -13.16 -20.35
N LEU A 18 9.67 -13.92 -21.27
CA LEU A 18 9.87 -13.82 -22.71
C LEU A 18 8.49 -13.66 -23.34
N TYR A 19 8.26 -12.53 -24.01
CA TYR A 19 6.98 -12.22 -24.62
C TYR A 19 7.07 -12.24 -26.15
N TRP A 20 6.10 -12.87 -26.79
CA TRP A 20 5.84 -12.83 -28.24
C TRP A 20 4.34 -12.62 -28.43
N ASP A 21 3.91 -11.73 -29.32
CA ASP A 21 2.51 -11.52 -29.74
C ASP A 21 1.41 -11.83 -28.70
N ASP A 22 0.99 -13.09 -28.53
CA ASP A 22 -0.06 -13.56 -27.62
C ASP A 22 0.46 -14.48 -26.47
N ILE A 23 1.76 -14.76 -26.41
CA ILE A 23 2.39 -15.72 -25.51
C ILE A 23 3.41 -15.04 -24.60
N LEU A 24 3.18 -15.13 -23.29
CA LEU A 24 4.16 -14.82 -22.26
C LEU A 24 4.69 -16.11 -21.65
N LEU A 25 6.00 -16.35 -21.80
CA LEU A 25 6.68 -17.51 -21.25
C LEU A 25 7.55 -17.09 -20.07
N MET A 26 7.33 -17.71 -18.91
CA MET A 26 8.17 -17.59 -17.73
C MET A 26 9.11 -18.78 -17.65
N VAL A 27 10.41 -18.52 -17.69
CA VAL A 27 11.46 -19.52 -17.57
C VAL A 27 12.15 -19.32 -16.22
N GLY A 28 11.95 -20.25 -15.30
CA GLY A 28 12.63 -20.28 -14.01
C GLY A 28 13.94 -21.09 -14.05
N PRO A 29 14.68 -21.13 -12.93
CA PRO A 29 15.92 -21.90 -12.82
C PRO A 29 15.65 -23.41 -12.70
N TYR A 30 14.44 -23.79 -12.30
CA TYR A 30 14.03 -25.17 -12.04
C TYR A 30 12.66 -25.43 -12.66
N GLY A 31 12.47 -26.63 -13.22
CA GLY A 31 11.18 -27.10 -13.72
C GLY A 31 10.85 -26.67 -15.15
N ASP A 32 9.63 -26.99 -15.55
CA ASP A 32 9.10 -26.65 -16.87
C ASP A 32 8.70 -25.16 -16.95
N PRO A 33 8.86 -24.52 -18.11
CA PRO A 33 8.46 -23.13 -18.27
C PRO A 33 6.94 -22.98 -18.15
N VAL A 34 6.50 -21.89 -17.52
CA VAL A 34 5.08 -21.57 -17.36
C VAL A 34 4.65 -20.67 -18.51
N ARG A 35 3.57 -21.05 -19.19
CA ARG A 35 3.02 -20.30 -20.34
C ARG A 35 1.72 -19.62 -19.97
N TYR A 36 1.65 -18.31 -20.23
CA TYR A 36 0.45 -17.49 -20.14
C TYR A 36 0.04 -17.04 -21.54
N LEU A 37 -1.26 -17.01 -21.80
CA LEU A 37 -1.84 -16.57 -23.07
C LEU A 37 -2.60 -15.27 -22.83
N TYR A 38 -2.38 -14.29 -23.69
CA TYR A 38 -3.04 -13.00 -23.65
C TYR A 38 -3.75 -12.73 -24.99
N ASP A 39 -5.02 -12.35 -24.93
CA ASP A 39 -5.83 -12.04 -26.11
C ASP A 39 -5.53 -10.65 -26.70
N GLU A 40 -4.73 -9.83 -26.00
CA GLU A 40 -4.38 -8.46 -26.37
C GLU A 40 -2.88 -8.21 -26.17
N PRO A 41 -2.31 -7.23 -26.90
CA PRO A 41 -0.92 -6.82 -26.69
C PRO A 41 -0.68 -6.38 -25.24
N ILE A 42 0.41 -6.87 -24.66
CA ILE A 42 0.85 -6.50 -23.31
C ILE A 42 2.20 -5.78 -23.31
N ILE A 43 2.44 -5.02 -22.25
CA ILE A 43 3.73 -4.40 -21.93
C ILE A 43 4.19 -4.94 -20.58
N LEU A 44 5.45 -5.38 -20.54
CA LEU A 44 6.12 -5.81 -19.32
C LEU A 44 6.84 -4.62 -18.68
N ILE A 45 6.52 -4.34 -17.43
CA ILE A 45 7.15 -3.29 -16.63
C ILE A 45 7.85 -3.98 -15.46
N PRO A 46 9.19 -4.06 -15.44
CA PRO A 46 9.90 -4.69 -14.35
C PRO A 46 9.73 -3.88 -13.06
N GLU A 47 9.42 -4.60 -11.98
CA GLU A 47 9.30 -4.07 -10.61
C GLU A 47 10.35 -4.74 -9.72
N CYS A 48 10.54 -4.24 -8.50
CA CYS A 48 11.53 -4.79 -7.56
C CYS A 48 11.25 -6.25 -7.16
N ASP A 49 9.99 -6.69 -7.28
CA ASP A 49 9.48 -7.93 -6.72
C ASP A 49 8.75 -8.81 -7.75
N GLY A 50 8.79 -8.42 -9.02
CA GLY A 50 8.09 -9.12 -10.10
C GLY A 50 8.02 -8.27 -11.36
N VAL A 51 7.03 -8.54 -12.20
CA VAL A 51 6.77 -7.78 -13.42
C VAL A 51 5.31 -7.39 -13.45
N ARG A 52 5.04 -6.10 -13.63
CA ARG A 52 3.71 -5.60 -13.91
C ARG A 52 3.41 -5.79 -15.39
N ILE A 53 2.31 -6.45 -15.68
CA ILE A 53 1.83 -6.74 -17.03
C ILE A 53 0.67 -5.79 -17.29
N LEU A 54 0.78 -4.96 -18.32
CA LEU A 54 -0.21 -3.95 -18.67
C LEU A 54 -0.76 -4.21 -20.07
N SER A 55 -2.08 -4.24 -20.20
CA SER A 55 -2.79 -4.10 -21.47
C SER A 55 -3.72 -2.89 -21.42
N ASP A 56 -4.47 -2.66 -22.50
CA ASP A 56 -5.52 -1.63 -22.54
C ASP A 56 -6.67 -1.89 -21.54
N LYS A 57 -6.79 -3.13 -21.03
CA LYS A 57 -7.90 -3.57 -20.16
C LYS A 57 -7.47 -4.03 -18.77
N ILE A 58 -6.26 -4.58 -18.64
CA ILE A 58 -5.81 -5.21 -17.41
C ILE A 58 -4.46 -4.69 -16.95
N MET A 59 -4.27 -4.78 -15.65
CA MET A 59 -2.99 -4.55 -14.99
C MET A 59 -2.79 -5.64 -13.96
N GLU A 60 -1.85 -6.53 -14.23
CA GLU A 60 -1.52 -7.69 -13.39
C GLU A 60 -0.12 -7.54 -12.81
N LEU A 61 0.13 -8.16 -11.66
CA LEU A 61 1.47 -8.30 -11.11
C LEU A 61 1.83 -9.78 -11.12
N LEU A 62 2.77 -10.16 -11.97
CA LEU A 62 3.35 -11.49 -11.98
C LEU A 62 4.57 -11.49 -11.06
N HIS A 63 4.53 -12.31 -10.02
CA HIS A 63 5.63 -12.46 -9.08
C HIS A 63 5.70 -13.89 -8.54
N ARG A 64 6.85 -14.24 -7.96
CA ARG A 64 7.00 -15.51 -7.24
C ARG A 64 6.13 -15.49 -5.98
N VAL A 65 5.40 -16.59 -5.74
CA VAL A 65 4.65 -16.78 -4.50
C VAL A 65 5.62 -16.83 -3.32
N PRO A 66 5.42 -16.01 -2.26
CA PRO A 66 6.30 -15.98 -1.09
C PRO A 66 6.34 -17.31 -0.33
N ASP A 67 7.50 -17.65 0.24
CA ASP A 67 7.70 -18.90 0.97
C ASP A 67 6.80 -19.01 2.22
N SER A 68 6.50 -17.88 2.86
CA SER A 68 5.55 -17.82 3.98
C SER A 68 4.14 -18.24 3.54
N THR A 69 3.64 -17.68 2.44
CA THR A 69 2.35 -18.06 1.84
C THR A 69 2.34 -19.53 1.43
N VAL A 70 3.39 -20.02 0.76
CA VAL A 70 3.51 -21.44 0.39
C VAL A 70 3.48 -22.33 1.63
N SER A 71 4.25 -21.98 2.67
CA SER A 71 4.31 -22.78 3.89
C SER A 71 2.95 -22.94 4.58
N ILE A 72 2.05 -21.95 4.45
CA ILE A 72 0.73 -21.97 5.08
C ILE A 72 -0.29 -22.69 4.19
N PHE A 73 -0.33 -22.38 2.89
CA PHE A 73 -1.43 -22.78 2.01
C PHE A 73 -1.12 -23.92 1.04
N GLN A 74 0.12 -24.40 0.99
CA GLN A 74 0.45 -25.58 0.19
C GLN A 74 -0.41 -26.77 0.65
N ILE A 75 -1.01 -27.47 -0.32
CA ILE A 75 -1.88 -28.61 -0.06
C ILE A 75 -1.11 -29.68 0.72
N GLY A 76 -1.64 -30.08 1.88
CA GLY A 76 -1.02 -31.05 2.76
C GLY A 76 0.17 -30.50 3.55
N SER A 77 0.34 -29.18 3.62
CA SER A 77 1.37 -28.57 4.45
C SER A 77 1.19 -28.95 5.92
N THR A 78 2.25 -29.47 6.51
CA THR A 78 2.36 -29.71 7.96
C THR A 78 3.37 -28.75 8.59
N SER A 79 3.63 -27.60 7.95
CA SER A 79 4.53 -26.61 8.49
C SER A 79 3.99 -26.02 9.80
N PRO A 80 4.85 -25.47 10.67
CA PRO A 80 4.39 -24.79 11.88
C PRO A 80 3.37 -23.67 11.62
N ALA A 81 3.54 -22.93 10.53
CA ALA A 81 2.66 -21.83 10.14
C ALA A 81 1.28 -22.33 9.66
N ALA A 82 1.25 -23.41 8.88
CA ALA A 82 0.01 -24.07 8.47
C ALA A 82 -0.76 -24.62 9.68
N LEU A 83 -0.08 -25.32 10.58
CA LEU A 83 -0.68 -25.86 11.79
C LEU A 83 -1.20 -24.76 12.73
N LEU A 84 -0.53 -23.61 12.81
CA LEU A 84 -1.02 -22.44 13.56
C LEU A 84 -2.28 -21.84 12.91
N TYR A 85 -2.29 -21.73 11.58
CA TYR A 85 -3.45 -21.27 10.83
C TYR A 85 -4.67 -22.19 11.04
N ASP A 86 -4.47 -23.51 10.97
CA ASP A 86 -5.50 -24.52 11.25
C ASP A 86 -5.94 -24.51 12.71
N ALA A 87 -5.01 -24.26 13.65
CA ALA A 87 -5.35 -24.14 15.07
C ALA A 87 -6.32 -22.98 15.32
N LEU A 88 -6.20 -21.87 14.58
CA LEU A 88 -7.16 -20.77 14.64
C LEU A 88 -8.55 -21.21 14.16
N ASP A 89 -8.67 -21.93 13.04
CA ASP A 89 -9.96 -22.44 12.55
C ASP A 89 -10.58 -23.43 13.55
N HIS A 90 -9.78 -24.33 14.12
CA HIS A 90 -10.23 -25.22 15.19
C HIS A 90 -10.66 -24.47 16.45
N PHE A 91 -9.97 -23.39 16.80
CA PHE A 91 -10.34 -22.53 17.92
C PHE A 91 -11.67 -21.83 17.68
N ASP A 92 -11.89 -21.24 16.50
CA ASP A 92 -13.14 -20.60 16.11
C ASP A 92 -14.32 -21.61 16.14
N ARG A 93 -14.05 -22.88 15.85
CA ARG A 93 -15.02 -24.01 15.95
C ARG A 93 -15.12 -24.62 17.35
N ARG A 94 -14.42 -24.10 18.36
CA ARG A 94 -14.37 -24.61 19.74
C ARG A 94 -13.94 -26.08 19.84
N SER A 95 -13.00 -26.49 18.99
CA SER A 95 -12.45 -27.85 18.98
C SER A 95 -11.21 -27.98 19.85
N ALA A 96 -11.09 -29.10 20.58
CA ALA A 96 -9.88 -29.43 21.34
C ALA A 96 -8.62 -29.59 20.46
N LYS A 97 -8.80 -29.83 19.16
CA LYS A 97 -7.72 -29.93 18.16
C LYS A 97 -6.87 -28.66 18.05
N ALA A 98 -7.41 -27.50 18.44
CA ALA A 98 -6.64 -26.26 18.48
C ALA A 98 -5.44 -26.37 19.44
N ASP A 99 -5.65 -26.92 20.64
CA ASP A 99 -4.59 -27.13 21.63
C ASP A 99 -3.62 -28.24 21.20
N GLU A 100 -4.12 -29.30 20.55
CA GLU A 100 -3.27 -30.35 19.98
C GLU A 100 -2.28 -29.77 18.95
N ASN A 101 -2.78 -28.99 17.99
CA ASN A 101 -1.94 -28.35 16.98
C ASN A 101 -0.90 -27.41 17.61
N LEU A 102 -1.31 -26.59 18.58
CA LEU A 102 -0.39 -25.68 19.29
C LEU A 102 0.71 -26.44 20.04
N ARG A 103 0.40 -27.58 20.66
CA ARG A 103 1.40 -28.41 21.34
C ARG A 103 2.43 -28.99 20.36
N LEU A 104 2.01 -29.38 19.15
CA LEU A 104 2.90 -29.91 18.12
C LEU A 104 3.94 -28.89 17.68
N ILE A 105 3.59 -27.60 17.67
CA ILE A 105 4.44 -26.51 17.17
C ILE A 105 5.04 -25.64 18.27
N ARG A 106 4.94 -26.05 19.55
CA ARG A 106 5.32 -25.20 20.68
C ARG A 106 6.73 -24.62 20.59
N SER A 107 7.69 -25.39 20.10
CA SER A 107 9.08 -24.97 19.94
C SER A 107 9.31 -24.04 18.75
N SER A 108 8.45 -24.11 17.73
CA SER A 108 8.53 -23.36 16.48
C SER A 108 7.41 -22.30 16.33
N LEU A 109 6.73 -22.01 17.44
CA LEU A 109 5.60 -21.10 17.47
C LEU A 109 5.99 -19.65 17.14
N PRO A 110 7.14 -19.11 17.60
CA PRO A 110 7.58 -17.79 17.17
C PRO A 110 7.75 -17.69 15.65
N GLU A 111 8.35 -18.69 15.01
CA GLU A 111 8.55 -18.76 13.56
C GLU A 111 7.20 -18.88 12.82
N ALA A 112 6.26 -19.67 13.34
CA ALA A 112 4.92 -19.79 12.80
C ALA A 112 4.15 -18.46 12.83
N VAL A 113 4.28 -17.70 13.94
CA VAL A 113 3.67 -16.38 14.08
C VAL A 113 4.26 -15.40 13.08
N GLU A 114 5.58 -15.32 12.97
CA GLU A 114 6.25 -14.43 12.00
C GLU A 114 5.90 -14.81 10.55
N ALA A 115 5.79 -16.10 10.22
CA ALA A 115 5.36 -16.55 8.91
C ALA A 115 3.91 -16.13 8.58
N CYS A 116 2.99 -16.18 9.56
CA CYS A 116 1.62 -15.68 9.37
C CYS A 116 1.60 -14.15 9.15
N ILE A 117 2.43 -13.40 9.89
CA ILE A 117 2.55 -11.94 9.72
C ILE A 117 3.10 -11.61 8.33
N ASP A 118 4.18 -12.28 7.93
CA ASP A 118 4.82 -12.07 6.63
C ASP A 118 3.87 -12.41 5.48
N ALA A 119 3.22 -13.57 5.52
CA ALA A 119 2.22 -13.97 4.53
C ALA A 119 1.11 -12.92 4.40
N ALA A 120 0.61 -12.39 5.53
CA ALA A 120 -0.41 -11.34 5.51
C ALA A 120 0.04 -10.09 4.72
N GLY A 121 1.34 -9.77 4.72
CA GLY A 121 1.90 -8.64 3.98
C GLY A 121 1.82 -8.80 2.46
N TYR A 122 1.86 -10.02 1.96
CA TYR A 122 1.82 -10.33 0.53
C TYR A 122 0.40 -10.50 -0.02
N GLU A 123 -0.57 -10.77 0.85
CA GLU A 123 -1.96 -10.90 0.41
C GLU A 123 -2.56 -9.56 -0.01
N PHE A 124 -3.42 -9.61 -1.03
CA PHE A 124 -4.21 -8.46 -1.49
C PHE A 124 -5.65 -8.50 -0.96
N ASP A 125 -6.18 -9.67 -0.61
CA ASP A 125 -7.52 -9.82 -0.01
C ASP A 125 -7.52 -9.36 1.46
N PRO A 126 -8.26 -8.30 1.83
CA PRO A 126 -8.34 -7.85 3.21
C PRO A 126 -8.92 -8.88 4.19
N LEU A 127 -9.73 -9.84 3.73
CA LEU A 127 -10.26 -10.89 4.60
C LEU A 127 -9.15 -11.87 4.96
N LEU A 128 -8.40 -12.37 3.97
CA LEU A 128 -7.28 -13.27 4.22
C LEU A 128 -6.16 -12.62 5.06
N GLN A 129 -5.82 -11.36 4.76
CA GLN A 129 -4.89 -10.57 5.58
C GLN A 129 -5.29 -10.57 7.06
N ARG A 130 -6.58 -10.33 7.36
CA ARG A 130 -7.10 -10.32 8.73
C ARG A 130 -7.02 -11.70 9.36
N THR A 131 -7.36 -12.76 8.63
CA THR A 131 -7.31 -14.13 9.16
C THR A 131 -5.87 -14.53 9.51
N LEU A 132 -4.90 -14.22 8.64
CA LEU A 132 -3.48 -14.47 8.91
C LEU A 132 -2.97 -13.69 10.14
N LEU A 133 -3.34 -12.41 10.28
CA LEU A 133 -2.98 -11.61 11.45
C LEU A 133 -3.70 -12.09 12.73
N ARG A 134 -4.92 -12.63 12.63
CA ARG A 134 -5.60 -13.29 13.75
C ARG A 134 -4.88 -14.56 14.17
N ALA A 135 -4.37 -15.36 13.22
CA ALA A 135 -3.61 -16.57 13.51
C ALA A 135 -2.29 -16.22 14.22
N ALA A 136 -1.59 -15.19 13.72
CA ALA A 136 -0.41 -14.63 14.37
C ALA A 136 -0.71 -14.14 15.80
N SER A 137 -1.79 -13.36 15.99
CA SER A 137 -2.20 -12.87 17.30
C SER A 137 -2.59 -14.00 18.25
N TYR A 138 -3.22 -15.06 17.75
CA TYR A 138 -3.57 -16.25 18.51
C TYR A 138 -2.31 -17.01 18.97
N GLY A 139 -1.35 -17.26 18.06
CA GLY A 139 -0.08 -17.89 18.42
C GLY A 139 0.73 -17.06 19.42
N GLN A 140 0.72 -15.74 19.27
CA GLN A 140 1.43 -14.82 20.16
C GLN A 140 0.98 -14.96 21.63
N THR A 141 -0.27 -15.35 21.93
CA THR A 141 -0.71 -15.54 23.32
C THR A 141 -0.03 -16.70 24.04
N PHE A 142 0.59 -17.61 23.29
CA PHE A 142 1.27 -18.80 23.83
C PHE A 142 2.80 -18.75 23.69
N ALA A 143 3.33 -17.70 23.06
CA ALA A 143 4.77 -17.53 22.81
C ALA A 143 5.36 -16.38 23.66
N SER A 144 6.44 -16.65 24.39
CA SER A 144 7.14 -15.65 25.21
C SER A 144 8.08 -14.73 24.43
N HIS A 145 8.50 -15.13 23.22
CA HIS A 145 9.61 -14.50 22.49
C HIS A 145 9.22 -13.79 21.17
N VAL A 146 7.93 -13.56 20.94
CA VAL A 146 7.46 -12.84 19.73
C VAL A 146 7.57 -11.33 19.96
N GLN A 147 8.09 -10.60 18.96
CA GLN A 147 8.11 -9.13 18.98
C GLN A 147 6.67 -8.61 19.00
N ARG A 148 6.30 -7.88 20.05
CA ARG A 148 4.90 -7.45 20.24
C ARG A 148 4.43 -6.46 19.17
N ASP A 149 5.35 -5.72 18.58
CA ASP A 149 5.04 -4.65 17.65
C ASP A 149 4.91 -5.12 16.19
N SER A 150 5.39 -6.33 15.84
CA SER A 150 5.42 -6.80 14.44
C SER A 150 4.02 -6.89 13.82
N ILE A 151 3.04 -7.39 14.57
CA ILE A 151 1.62 -7.42 14.16
C ILE A 151 1.08 -6.00 13.96
N GLN A 152 1.40 -5.08 14.89
CA GLN A 152 0.92 -3.70 14.82
C GLN A 152 1.49 -2.97 13.59
N GLU A 153 2.79 -3.12 13.34
CA GLU A 153 3.46 -2.53 12.18
C GLU A 153 2.92 -3.12 10.87
N MET A 154 2.70 -4.42 10.80
CA MET A 154 2.05 -5.03 9.63
C MET A 154 0.64 -4.50 9.42
N CYS A 155 -0.18 -4.38 10.48
CA CYS A 155 -1.50 -3.78 10.40
C CYS A 155 -1.46 -2.33 9.87
N LYS A 156 -0.50 -1.53 10.35
CA LYS A 156 -0.30 -0.14 9.89
C LYS A 156 0.02 -0.10 8.39
N MET A 157 0.96 -0.92 7.93
CA MET A 157 1.33 -1.02 6.51
C MET A 157 0.15 -1.46 5.65
N LEU A 158 -0.53 -2.55 6.03
CA LEU A 158 -1.67 -3.08 5.28
C LEU A 158 -2.83 -2.09 5.21
N ARG A 159 -3.08 -1.30 6.25
CA ARG A 159 -4.11 -0.26 6.22
C ARG A 159 -3.85 0.79 5.15
N VAL A 160 -2.60 1.23 5.02
CA VAL A 160 -2.19 2.18 3.98
C VAL A 160 -2.24 1.53 2.60
N LEU A 161 -1.69 0.32 2.46
CA LEU A 161 -1.70 -0.45 1.22
C LEU A 161 -3.12 -0.67 0.70
N ASN A 162 -4.04 -1.15 1.54
CA ASN A 162 -5.42 -1.39 1.15
C ASN A 162 -6.14 -0.09 0.74
N ALA A 163 -5.82 1.04 1.38
CA ALA A 163 -6.39 2.32 1.01
C ALA A 163 -5.94 2.78 -0.38
N VAL A 164 -4.66 2.58 -0.74
CA VAL A 164 -4.12 2.99 -2.04
C VAL A 164 -4.39 1.99 -3.16
N ARG A 165 -4.54 0.71 -2.82
CA ARG A 165 -4.96 -0.39 -3.74
C ARG A 165 -6.43 -0.30 -4.13
N ASN A 166 -7.25 0.45 -3.39
CA ASN A 166 -8.66 0.66 -3.74
C ASN A 166 -8.77 1.19 -5.18
N ILE A 167 -9.72 0.66 -5.94
CA ILE A 167 -9.87 0.96 -7.38
C ILE A 167 -10.11 2.45 -7.66
N ASP A 168 -10.74 3.19 -6.75
CA ASP A 168 -10.96 4.64 -6.88
C ASP A 168 -9.65 5.44 -6.76
N ILE A 169 -8.60 4.83 -6.19
CA ILE A 169 -7.26 5.40 -6.04
C ILE A 169 -6.32 4.86 -7.12
N GLY A 170 -6.33 3.55 -7.36
CA GLY A 170 -5.64 2.93 -8.49
C GLY A 170 -4.11 2.81 -8.34
N ILE A 171 -3.59 2.66 -7.11
CA ILE A 171 -2.15 2.51 -6.86
C ILE A 171 -1.89 1.10 -6.27
N PRO A 172 -1.71 0.06 -7.12
CA PRO A 172 -1.61 -1.35 -6.72
C PRO A 172 -0.21 -1.72 -6.20
N LEU A 173 0.19 -1.15 -5.06
CA LEU A 173 1.51 -1.41 -4.50
C LEU A 173 1.57 -2.78 -3.80
N SER A 174 2.66 -3.51 -4.00
CA SER A 174 3.04 -4.60 -3.10
C SER A 174 3.65 -4.04 -1.80
N ILE A 175 3.80 -4.89 -0.78
CA ILE A 175 4.48 -4.50 0.45
C ILE A 175 5.97 -4.18 0.21
N GLN A 176 6.63 -4.87 -0.72
CA GLN A 176 8.04 -4.63 -1.03
C GLN A 176 8.21 -3.28 -1.75
N GLN A 177 7.34 -3.01 -2.73
CA GLN A 177 7.30 -1.72 -3.42
C GLN A 177 7.02 -0.58 -2.44
N TYR A 178 6.08 -0.76 -1.49
CA TYR A 178 5.81 0.23 -0.45
C TYR A 178 7.01 0.53 0.44
N LYS A 179 7.72 -0.52 0.88
CA LYS A 179 8.93 -0.39 1.71
C LYS A 179 10.04 0.36 0.98
N LEU A 180 10.28 0.06 -0.30
CA LEU A 180 11.30 0.72 -1.11
C LEU A 180 10.92 2.14 -1.52
N LEU A 181 9.66 2.36 -1.90
CA LEU A 181 9.14 3.67 -2.26
C LEU A 181 9.19 4.64 -1.09
N THR A 182 8.97 4.13 0.12
CA THR A 182 8.75 4.87 1.37
C THR A 182 7.40 5.60 1.46
N PRO A 183 6.85 5.79 2.67
CA PRO A 183 5.56 6.47 2.83
C PRO A 183 5.57 7.92 2.36
N SER A 184 6.70 8.63 2.54
CA SER A 184 6.84 10.03 2.13
C SER A 184 6.66 10.21 0.62
N VAL A 185 7.25 9.33 -0.19
CA VAL A 185 7.10 9.40 -1.65
C VAL A 185 5.69 8.99 -2.07
N LEU A 186 5.08 8.00 -1.40
CA LEU A 186 3.69 7.65 -1.64
C LEU A 186 2.75 8.84 -1.40
N ILE A 187 2.92 9.56 -0.29
CA ILE A 187 2.13 10.76 0.02
C ILE A 187 2.29 11.80 -1.08
N ASN A 188 3.52 12.06 -1.55
CA ASN A 188 3.76 13.00 -2.64
C ASN A 188 3.09 12.54 -3.96
N ARG A 189 3.12 11.24 -4.28
CA ARG A 189 2.40 10.69 -5.45
C ARG A 189 0.89 10.91 -5.33
N LEU A 190 0.31 10.69 -4.16
CA LEU A 190 -1.12 10.94 -3.92
C LEU A 190 -1.46 12.43 -4.07
N VAL A 191 -0.61 13.33 -3.59
CA VAL A 191 -0.77 14.78 -3.74
C VAL A 191 -0.74 15.19 -5.22
N ASN A 192 0.23 14.68 -5.98
CA ASN A 192 0.37 14.95 -7.40
C ASN A 192 -0.80 14.36 -8.22
N ALA A 193 -1.38 13.25 -7.77
CA ALA A 193 -2.59 12.66 -8.34
C ALA A 193 -3.89 13.34 -7.86
N HIS A 194 -3.80 14.48 -7.16
CA HIS A 194 -4.91 15.23 -6.57
C HIS A 194 -5.79 14.43 -5.58
N LYS A 195 -5.27 13.34 -5.00
CA LYS A 195 -5.93 12.54 -3.95
C LYS A 195 -5.66 13.14 -2.56
N HIS A 196 -5.87 14.45 -2.39
CA HIS A 196 -5.46 15.21 -1.20
C HIS A 196 -6.05 14.69 0.11
N LEU A 197 -7.32 14.28 0.11
CA LEU A 197 -7.96 13.75 1.33
C LEU A 197 -7.28 12.47 1.83
N LEU A 198 -6.96 11.55 0.90
CA LEU A 198 -6.28 10.32 1.26
C LEU A 198 -4.85 10.60 1.70
N ALA A 199 -4.12 11.44 0.95
CA ALA A 199 -2.77 11.87 1.33
C ALA A 199 -2.75 12.45 2.75
N PHE A 200 -3.69 13.34 3.07
CA PHE A 200 -3.80 13.96 4.39
C PHE A 200 -4.03 12.93 5.50
N ARG A 201 -4.97 11.99 5.29
CA ARG A 201 -5.28 10.93 6.27
C ARG A 201 -4.12 9.96 6.46
N VAL A 202 -3.41 9.61 5.39
CA VAL A 202 -2.22 8.75 5.47
C VAL A 202 -1.10 9.48 6.21
N SER A 203 -0.85 10.75 5.91
CA SER A 203 0.12 11.58 6.65
C SER A 203 -0.21 11.64 8.13
N GLU A 204 -1.47 11.90 8.49
CA GLU A 204 -1.92 11.94 9.89
C GLU A 204 -1.74 10.59 10.58
N TYR A 205 -2.16 9.50 9.93
CA TYR A 205 -2.09 8.16 10.48
C TYR A 205 -0.65 7.70 10.77
N LEU A 206 0.29 8.11 9.92
CA LEU A 206 1.69 7.76 10.03
C LEU A 206 2.53 8.81 10.78
N GLY A 207 1.93 9.92 11.22
CA GLY A 207 2.61 10.99 11.94
C GLY A 207 3.51 11.90 11.08
N PHE A 208 3.30 11.95 9.76
CA PHE A 208 4.01 12.88 8.87
C PHE A 208 3.42 14.29 8.89
N ASN A 209 4.22 15.28 8.48
CA ASN A 209 3.75 16.65 8.33
C ASN A 209 2.66 16.72 7.24
N ARG A 210 1.54 17.35 7.59
CA ARG A 210 0.34 17.52 6.74
C ARG A 210 0.35 18.85 5.98
N GLU A 211 1.25 19.76 6.32
CA GLU A 211 1.39 21.09 5.73
C GLU A 211 1.56 21.01 4.21
N THR A 212 2.47 20.18 3.71
CA THR A 212 2.73 20.05 2.27
C THR A 212 1.48 19.62 1.50
N VAL A 213 0.67 18.70 2.06
CA VAL A 213 -0.59 18.24 1.47
C VAL A 213 -1.61 19.38 1.41
N LEU A 214 -1.80 20.10 2.52
CA LEU A 214 -2.74 21.21 2.61
C LEU A 214 -2.34 22.40 1.74
N MET A 215 -1.04 22.70 1.65
CA MET A 215 -0.50 23.74 0.79
C MET A 215 -0.79 23.44 -0.69
N HIS A 216 -0.45 22.24 -1.14
CA HIS A 216 -0.73 21.83 -2.51
C HIS A 216 -2.24 21.81 -2.81
N TRP A 217 -3.06 21.31 -1.88
CA TRP A 217 -4.52 21.37 -2.01
C TRP A 217 -5.01 22.82 -2.13
N SER A 218 -4.53 23.73 -1.28
CA SER A 218 -4.91 25.14 -1.29
C SER A 218 -4.58 25.80 -2.62
N PHE A 219 -3.37 25.55 -3.15
CA PHE A 219 -2.95 26.04 -4.45
C PHE A 219 -3.84 25.51 -5.57
N THR A 220 -4.11 24.19 -5.57
CA THR A 220 -4.98 23.55 -6.56
C THR A 220 -6.40 24.14 -6.49
N LYS A 221 -6.93 24.32 -5.27
CA LYS A 221 -8.28 24.84 -5.04
C LYS A 221 -8.42 26.27 -5.53
N ILE A 222 -7.44 27.13 -5.27
CA ILE A 222 -7.41 28.53 -5.75
C ILE A 222 -7.38 28.56 -7.28
N SER A 223 -6.49 27.78 -7.91
CA SER A 223 -6.38 27.71 -9.37
C SER A 223 -7.66 27.22 -10.05
N ALA A 224 -8.33 26.21 -9.47
CA ALA A 224 -9.52 25.61 -10.06
C ALA A 224 -10.81 26.41 -9.81
N SER A 225 -10.85 27.30 -8.81
CA SER A 225 -12.10 27.90 -8.32
C SER A 225 -12.40 29.28 -8.91
N SER A 226 -12.10 29.53 -10.19
CA SER A 226 -12.22 30.85 -10.84
C SER A 226 -13.61 31.50 -10.70
N ALA A 227 -14.68 30.70 -10.65
CA ALA A 227 -16.06 31.16 -10.50
C ALA A 227 -16.49 31.49 -9.05
N ILE A 228 -15.74 31.05 -8.03
CA ILE A 228 -16.11 31.24 -6.63
C ILE A 228 -15.64 32.62 -6.15
N PRO A 229 -16.52 33.44 -5.51
CA PRO A 229 -16.14 34.72 -4.92
C PRO A 229 -15.05 34.56 -3.85
N ASP A 230 -14.16 35.55 -3.77
CA ASP A 230 -12.99 35.49 -2.87
C ASP A 230 -13.35 35.35 -1.38
N SER A 231 -14.46 35.94 -0.93
CA SER A 231 -14.92 35.81 0.47
C SER A 231 -15.35 34.38 0.80
N ALA A 232 -16.11 33.73 -0.09
CA ALA A 232 -16.54 32.34 0.10
C ALA A 232 -15.35 31.37 0.00
N LEU A 233 -14.42 31.63 -0.94
CA LEU A 233 -13.21 30.81 -1.06
C LEU A 233 -12.30 30.95 0.15
N LEU A 234 -12.19 32.14 0.74
CA LEU A 234 -11.43 32.38 1.97
C LEU A 234 -11.96 31.51 3.11
N GLU A 235 -13.28 31.50 3.36
CA GLU A 235 -13.86 30.70 4.45
C GLU A 235 -13.53 29.20 4.29
N ILE A 236 -13.64 28.66 3.07
CA ILE A 236 -13.30 27.26 2.77
C ILE A 236 -11.82 26.98 3.06
N LEU A 237 -10.92 27.88 2.64
CA LEU A 237 -9.49 27.74 2.89
C LEU A 237 -9.19 27.81 4.40
N LEU A 238 -9.74 28.80 5.11
CA LEU A 238 -9.51 28.98 6.55
C LEU A 238 -10.02 27.80 7.36
N GLU A 239 -11.18 27.23 7.01
CA GLU A 239 -11.73 26.05 7.69
C GLU A 239 -10.74 24.88 7.65
N LYS A 240 -10.08 24.65 6.50
CA LYS A 240 -9.12 23.55 6.35
C LYS A 240 -7.72 23.89 6.85
N LEU A 241 -7.23 25.10 6.63
CA LEU A 241 -5.89 25.52 7.06
C LEU A 241 -5.76 25.53 8.60
N ARG A 242 -6.83 25.86 9.34
CA ARG A 242 -6.85 25.81 10.81
C ARG A 242 -6.61 24.42 11.39
N THR A 243 -6.81 23.35 10.61
CA THR A 243 -6.60 21.96 11.08
C THR A 243 -5.12 21.62 11.30
N CYS A 244 -4.20 22.45 10.78
CA CYS A 244 -2.77 22.26 10.94
C CYS A 244 -2.11 23.51 11.52
N LYS A 245 -1.46 23.35 12.68
CA LYS A 245 -0.68 24.41 13.31
C LYS A 245 0.59 24.65 12.50
N GLY A 246 0.95 25.92 12.27
CA GLY A 246 2.20 26.31 11.62
C GLY A 246 2.17 26.45 10.10
N ILE A 247 1.01 26.35 9.43
CA ILE A 247 0.94 26.61 7.99
C ILE A 247 1.22 28.10 7.69
N SER A 248 2.07 28.35 6.70
CA SER A 248 2.28 29.70 6.16
C SER A 248 1.09 30.17 5.31
N TYR A 249 0.33 31.12 5.84
CA TYR A 249 -0.74 31.79 5.09
C TYR A 249 -0.15 32.71 4.02
N ALA A 250 1.03 33.30 4.25
CA ALA A 250 1.76 34.09 3.26
C ALA A 250 2.02 33.32 1.97
N ALA A 251 2.42 32.05 2.05
CA ALA A 251 2.67 31.23 0.86
C ALA A 251 1.38 30.98 0.05
N VAL A 252 0.24 30.77 0.72
CA VAL A 252 -1.08 30.68 0.07
C VAL A 252 -1.50 32.00 -0.55
N ALA A 253 -1.27 33.12 0.14
CA ALA A 253 -1.55 34.45 -0.37
C ALA A 253 -0.72 34.80 -1.61
N ALA A 254 0.58 34.47 -1.60
CA ALA A 254 1.48 34.70 -2.74
C ALA A 254 1.02 33.94 -4.00
N HIS A 255 0.55 32.70 -3.83
CA HIS A 255 -0.02 31.94 -4.94
C HIS A 255 -1.35 32.52 -5.44
N ALA A 256 -2.22 32.99 -4.53
CA ALA A 256 -3.46 33.68 -4.89
C ALA A 256 -3.19 34.96 -5.70
N ASP A 257 -2.21 35.76 -5.28
CA ASP A 257 -1.82 36.98 -5.99
C ASP A 257 -1.27 36.68 -7.39
N LYS A 258 -0.43 35.64 -7.51
CA LYS A 258 0.10 35.15 -8.80
C LYS A 258 -0.99 34.75 -9.79
N ILE A 259 -2.11 34.23 -9.31
CA ILE A 259 -3.29 33.85 -10.12
C ILE A 259 -4.19 35.06 -10.43
N GLY A 260 -3.90 36.24 -9.87
CA GLY A 260 -4.66 37.48 -10.06
C GLY A 260 -5.77 37.70 -9.03
N ARG A 261 -5.90 36.84 -8.01
CA ARG A 261 -6.87 36.98 -6.92
C ARG A 261 -6.33 37.87 -5.79
N ARG A 262 -6.05 39.13 -6.13
CA ARG A 262 -5.42 40.11 -5.21
C ARG A 262 -6.23 40.35 -3.93
N LYS A 263 -7.56 40.36 -4.03
CA LYS A 263 -8.44 40.56 -2.86
C LYS A 263 -8.32 39.39 -1.88
N LEU A 264 -8.36 38.14 -2.38
CA LEU A 264 -8.10 36.95 -1.57
C LEU A 264 -6.72 36.96 -0.91
N ALA A 265 -5.67 37.33 -1.67
CA ALA A 265 -4.31 37.41 -1.16
C ALA A 265 -4.20 38.38 0.02
N ALA A 266 -4.78 39.59 -0.11
CA ALA A 266 -4.79 40.59 0.96
C ALA A 266 -5.50 40.07 2.23
N LEU A 267 -6.62 39.36 2.08
CA LEU A 267 -7.37 38.80 3.21
C LEU A 267 -6.57 37.70 3.94
N LEU A 268 -5.88 36.83 3.20
CA LEU A 268 -5.05 35.77 3.78
C LEU A 268 -3.88 36.33 4.61
N VAL A 269 -3.19 37.38 4.13
CA VAL A 269 -2.09 38.03 4.87
C VAL A 269 -2.59 38.68 6.16
N GLN A 270 -3.77 39.30 6.14
CA GLN A 270 -4.37 39.90 7.35
C GLN A 270 -4.65 38.85 8.43
N HIS A 271 -5.00 37.62 8.04
CA HIS A 271 -5.21 36.53 8.99
C HIS A 271 -3.90 36.04 9.64
N GLU A 272 -2.79 36.00 8.90
CA GLU A 272 -1.49 35.62 9.44
C GLU A 272 -1.01 36.60 10.53
N LEU A 273 -1.18 37.90 10.30
CA LEU A 273 -0.86 38.98 11.26
C LEU A 273 -1.70 38.92 12.54
N ARG A 274 -2.87 38.28 12.49
CA ARG A 274 -3.74 38.07 13.66
C ARG A 274 -3.35 36.79 14.40
N SER A 275 -2.96 35.73 13.68
CA SER A 275 -2.49 34.48 14.26
C SER A 275 -1.11 34.58 14.89
N SER A 276 -0.24 35.48 14.44
CA SER A 276 1.09 35.71 15.05
C SER A 276 1.06 36.56 16.33
N LYS A 277 -0.08 37.18 16.63
CA LYS A 277 -0.31 38.01 17.83
C LYS A 277 -1.07 37.27 18.95
N GLN A 278 -1.41 36.00 18.73
CA GLN A 278 -2.07 35.11 19.69
C GLN A 278 -1.11 34.00 20.11
#